data_AF-A0A3R7TBB9-F1
#
_entry.id   AF-A0A3R7TBB9-F1
#
_cell.length_a   1.000
_cell.length_b   1.000
_cell.length_c   1.000
_cell.angle_alpha   90.00
_cell.angle_beta   90.00
_cell.angle_gamma   90.00
#
_symmetry.space_group_name_H-M   'P 1'
#
loop_
_entity.id
_entity.type
_entity.pdbx_description
1 polymer ?
#
loop_
_entity_poly.entity_id
_entity_poly.type
_entity_poly.pdbx_seq_one_letter_code
_entity_poly.pdbx_strand_id
1 'polypeptide(L)'
;MIQMIRPHSKTLFFLILSIIVISSCGGGGSSSDSANLERLNISVSGLKASSLSYEPQQITVTSNIPECLFQLSQASSTRPQQKLLHVTSGNSKSFSFRNPIIYDKNLDVQFDVASIPSTSCPSGSSSQQISVGKYPTSFEAVPENIEDLSTTAFQANDIGFGGIVITDRFSSTICYPTPNDCQSYTNELFGQDAHNMTYGDFNGDGYEDFVVVWALFPHTLESSQKVDAPINIYINDGTGRFAEDLNLYATGSPPKHTFAYRAIAKDFNGDGLDDLFAGSMGLQVRGEDYSQNYIDPFPHLLLLSNASGKLQESSANITDDNDGKGMLCNFAHDASSGDPDGDGDFDIFACNVLLINDGSGNFTIHPYINFNWQSSNRYGNPMSSLVVDLNNDGFDELIFWNFDNRAHWSDADEGYILMSNETANIEAWNKITLPTGPFGEQHNKYNHAASGDFNNDGFKDVVVAITRDLPYYEGAYLQVLINDGTGKLIDETSLRFSEQVRTDTHHGEGNVYLRDMNLDGHLDIIHSTRDYQSGHHGAHIALNDGLGNFTSVRNSVLPLRPVRSTSTNYRYLMKGLPINADNEACLDLISVTDVGWGDWREDTRNYLYSLINKDCNY
;
A
#
# COMPACT_ATOMS: atom_id res chain seq x y z
N MET A 1 17.33 4.04 51.96
CA MET A 1 16.62 4.27 53.24
C MET A 1 15.31 4.95 52.85
N ILE A 2 14.15 4.31 53.13
CA ILE A 2 12.76 4.70 52.77
C ILE A 2 12.50 4.55 51.24
N GLN A 3 11.83 3.54 50.66
CA GLN A 3 10.69 2.67 50.96
C GLN A 3 9.31 3.37 50.99
N MET A 4 8.53 3.23 49.90
CA MET A 4 7.07 2.91 49.86
C MET A 4 6.58 2.97 48.40
N ILE A 5 6.31 1.83 47.72
CA ILE A 5 5.02 1.11 47.55
C ILE A 5 4.02 1.81 46.62
N ARG A 6 3.67 1.15 45.50
CA ARG A 6 2.34 1.08 44.84
C ARG A 6 2.32 -0.06 43.79
N PRO A 7 1.14 -0.57 43.37
CA PRO A 7 0.79 -1.98 43.57
C PRO A 7 0.76 -2.85 42.29
N HIS A 8 0.96 -4.15 42.50
CA HIS A 8 0.72 -5.22 41.53
C HIS A 8 -0.78 -5.40 41.23
N SER A 9 -1.12 -5.46 39.94
CA SER A 9 -2.31 -6.15 39.42
C SER A 9 -1.87 -7.44 38.73
N LYS A 10 -2.70 -8.47 38.84
CA LYS A 10 -2.34 -9.89 38.77
C LYS A 10 -2.61 -10.47 37.39
N THR A 11 -1.59 -11.07 36.79
CA THR A 11 -1.69 -12.02 35.68
C THR A 11 -2.29 -13.33 36.20
N LEU A 12 -3.40 -13.78 35.62
CA LEU A 12 -4.07 -15.03 35.99
C LEU A 12 -3.58 -16.15 35.06
N PHE A 13 -2.58 -16.91 35.51
CA PHE A 13 -2.10 -18.13 34.85
C PHE A 13 -2.96 -19.30 35.33
N PHE A 14 -3.77 -19.90 34.46
CA PHE A 14 -4.49 -21.14 34.77
C PHE A 14 -3.57 -22.34 34.54
N LEU A 15 -3.06 -22.92 35.63
CA LEU A 15 -2.36 -24.20 35.65
C LEU A 15 -3.39 -25.32 35.89
N ILE A 16 -3.69 -26.13 34.89
CA ILE A 16 -4.57 -27.30 35.03
C ILE A 16 -3.76 -28.45 35.65
N LEU A 17 -4.08 -28.78 36.90
CA LEU A 17 -3.51 -29.91 37.63
C LEU A 17 -4.30 -31.19 37.33
N SER A 18 -3.69 -32.14 36.64
CA SER A 18 -4.27 -33.47 36.40
C SER A 18 -4.25 -34.30 37.68
N ILE A 19 -5.43 -34.64 38.21
CA ILE A 19 -5.59 -35.60 39.31
C ILE A 19 -5.82 -36.99 38.71
N ILE A 20 -4.86 -37.89 38.90
CA ILE A 20 -4.99 -39.33 38.67
C ILE A 20 -5.71 -39.93 39.88
N VAL A 21 -6.95 -40.40 39.69
CA VAL A 21 -7.63 -41.26 40.67
C VAL A 21 -7.57 -42.70 40.17
N ILE A 22 -6.87 -43.54 40.93
CA ILE A 22 -6.87 -44.99 40.77
C ILE A 22 -7.91 -45.55 41.75
N SER A 23 -8.93 -46.27 41.27
CA SER A 23 -9.76 -47.11 42.13
C SER A 23 -10.26 -48.37 41.42
N SER A 24 -9.64 -49.49 41.81
CA SER A 24 -10.13 -50.86 42.04
C SER A 24 -11.42 -51.35 41.36
N CYS A 25 -11.30 -52.54 40.78
CA CYS A 25 -12.38 -53.44 40.37
C CYS A 25 -13.41 -53.73 41.47
N GLY A 26 -14.68 -53.80 41.06
CA GLY A 26 -15.77 -54.45 41.76
C GLY A 26 -16.76 -54.98 40.72
N GLY A 27 -16.87 -56.31 40.60
CA GLY A 27 -17.82 -56.97 39.70
C GLY A 27 -19.20 -57.08 40.35
N GLY A 28 -20.25 -56.89 39.54
CA GLY A 28 -21.64 -57.09 39.96
C GLY A 28 -22.67 -56.76 38.88
N GLY A 29 -23.12 -57.79 38.17
CA GLY A 29 -24.47 -58.00 37.62
C GLY A 29 -25.28 -56.84 37.04
N SER A 30 -25.33 -56.77 35.70
CA SER A 30 -26.55 -56.69 34.87
C SER A 30 -27.79 -55.99 35.46
N SER A 31 -27.99 -54.73 35.06
CA SER A 31 -29.30 -54.25 34.61
C SER A 31 -29.08 -53.36 33.39
N SER A 32 -29.43 -53.88 32.23
CA SER A 32 -29.45 -53.18 30.95
C SER A 32 -30.51 -52.08 30.98
N ASP A 33 -30.11 -50.88 31.39
CA ASP A 33 -30.67 -49.64 30.86
C ASP A 33 -29.59 -49.02 29.96
N SER A 34 -29.36 -49.65 28.81
CA SER A 34 -28.83 -48.93 27.66
C SER A 34 -29.92 -47.95 27.26
N ALA A 35 -29.96 -46.79 27.91
CA ALA A 35 -30.54 -45.61 27.30
C ALA A 35 -29.90 -45.53 25.91
N ASN A 36 -30.71 -45.74 24.87
CA ASN A 36 -30.33 -45.44 23.50
C ASN A 36 -29.97 -43.96 23.47
N LEU A 37 -28.73 -43.62 23.80
CA LEU A 37 -28.14 -42.34 23.41
C LEU A 37 -28.14 -42.41 21.89
N GLU A 38 -29.13 -41.75 21.28
CA GLU A 38 -29.20 -41.66 19.84
C GLU A 38 -27.84 -41.21 19.33
N ARG A 39 -27.26 -41.99 18.41
CA ARG A 39 -25.98 -41.65 17.82
C ARG A 39 -26.10 -40.27 17.19
N LEU A 40 -25.22 -39.35 17.58
CA LEU A 40 -25.20 -38.01 17.00
C LEU A 40 -25.01 -38.11 15.49
N ASN A 41 -25.96 -37.57 14.74
CA ASN A 41 -25.90 -37.48 13.30
C ASN A 41 -25.81 -36.01 12.91
N ILE A 42 -24.63 -35.59 12.45
CA ILE A 42 -24.34 -34.20 12.07
C ILE A 42 -24.56 -34.05 10.57
N SER A 43 -25.37 -33.06 10.19
CA SER A 43 -25.63 -32.68 8.80
C SER A 43 -25.08 -31.30 8.52
N VAL A 44 -24.40 -31.15 7.38
CA VAL A 44 -23.82 -29.88 6.90
C VAL A 44 -24.53 -29.49 5.62
N SER A 45 -25.00 -28.24 5.54
CA SER A 45 -25.61 -27.65 4.34
C SER A 45 -24.89 -26.36 3.95
N GLY A 46 -25.01 -25.96 2.68
CA GLY A 46 -24.39 -24.72 2.15
C GLY A 46 -22.96 -24.88 1.63
N LEU A 47 -22.28 -25.99 1.96
CA LEU A 47 -20.89 -26.23 1.54
C LEU A 47 -20.79 -26.35 0.00
N LYS A 48 -19.94 -25.52 -0.62
CA LYS A 48 -19.57 -25.67 -2.04
C LYS A 48 -18.47 -26.72 -2.15
N ALA A 49 -18.86 -27.98 -2.38
CA ALA A 49 -17.90 -29.09 -2.45
C ALA A 49 -16.85 -28.98 -3.58
N SER A 50 -17.12 -28.15 -4.60
CA SER A 50 -16.14 -27.73 -5.61
C SER A 50 -16.14 -26.22 -5.69
N SER A 51 -14.98 -25.59 -5.51
CA SER A 51 -14.85 -24.14 -5.35
C SER A 51 -13.44 -23.69 -5.69
N LEU A 52 -13.17 -22.38 -5.71
CA LEU A 52 -11.87 -21.81 -6.07
C LEU A 52 -11.05 -21.41 -4.84
N SER A 53 -9.74 -21.27 -5.05
CA SER A 53 -8.79 -20.67 -4.11
C SER A 53 -9.35 -19.38 -3.53
N TYR A 54 -9.23 -19.24 -2.21
CA TYR A 54 -9.70 -18.08 -1.43
C TYR A 54 -11.21 -17.75 -1.54
N GLU A 55 -12.01 -18.58 -2.21
CA GLU A 55 -13.45 -18.32 -2.34
C GLU A 55 -14.15 -18.50 -0.98
N PRO A 56 -15.12 -17.62 -0.63
CA PRO A 56 -15.86 -17.73 0.62
C PRO A 56 -16.80 -18.92 0.64
N GLN A 57 -16.86 -19.56 1.81
CA GLN A 57 -17.79 -20.61 2.19
C GLN A 57 -18.72 -20.11 3.28
N GLN A 58 -19.99 -20.52 3.20
CA GLN A 58 -20.95 -20.39 4.29
C GLN A 58 -21.66 -21.72 4.48
N ILE A 59 -21.58 -22.26 5.69
CA ILE A 59 -22.21 -23.54 6.02
C ILE A 59 -23.11 -23.42 7.24
N THR A 60 -24.15 -24.24 7.26
CA THR A 60 -24.99 -24.45 8.44
C THR A 60 -24.90 -25.90 8.87
N VAL A 61 -24.75 -26.10 10.18
CA VAL A 61 -24.61 -27.40 10.83
C VAL A 61 -25.85 -27.66 11.67
N THR A 62 -26.47 -28.82 11.44
CA THR A 62 -27.58 -29.32 12.25
C THR A 62 -27.28 -30.73 12.73
N SER A 63 -28.04 -31.21 13.71
CA SER A 63 -28.01 -32.62 14.08
C SER A 63 -29.39 -33.11 14.52
N ASN A 64 -29.52 -34.42 14.76
CA ASN A 64 -30.70 -34.99 15.40
C ASN A 64 -30.93 -34.47 16.84
N ILE A 65 -29.94 -33.80 17.44
CA ILE A 65 -30.01 -33.17 18.76
C ILE A 65 -29.92 -31.63 18.56
N PRO A 66 -31.05 -30.89 18.59
CA PRO A 66 -31.09 -29.48 18.20
C PRO A 66 -30.22 -28.55 19.05
N GLU A 67 -29.96 -28.88 20.31
CA GLU A 67 -29.17 -28.10 21.26
C GLU A 67 -27.65 -28.27 21.10
N CYS A 68 -27.21 -29.19 20.25
CA CYS A 68 -25.79 -29.36 19.96
C CYS A 68 -25.18 -28.10 19.33
N LEU A 69 -24.00 -27.75 19.82
CA LEU A 69 -23.12 -26.73 19.25
C LEU A 69 -21.92 -27.43 18.61
N PHE A 70 -21.30 -26.78 17.64
CA PHE A 70 -20.25 -27.37 16.82
C PHE A 70 -19.02 -26.46 16.74
N GLN A 71 -17.93 -27.04 16.28
CA GLN A 71 -16.72 -26.34 15.90
C GLN A 71 -16.13 -26.99 14.64
N LEU A 72 -15.41 -26.20 13.84
CA LEU A 72 -14.61 -26.73 12.74
C LEU A 72 -13.22 -27.06 13.25
N SER A 73 -12.66 -28.17 12.77
CA SER A 73 -11.29 -28.56 13.07
C SER A 73 -10.64 -29.20 11.85
N GLN A 74 -9.33 -29.04 11.71
CA GLN A 74 -8.52 -29.78 10.74
C GLN A 74 -7.46 -30.58 11.49
N ALA A 75 -6.95 -31.64 10.86
CA ALA A 75 -5.90 -32.46 11.44
C ALA A 75 -4.67 -31.61 11.82
N SER A 76 -4.00 -31.94 12.93
CA SER A 76 -2.79 -31.23 13.35
C SER A 76 -1.63 -31.36 12.34
N SER A 77 -1.68 -32.36 11.47
CA SER A 77 -0.73 -32.56 10.36
C SER A 77 -1.04 -31.73 9.11
N THR A 78 -2.18 -31.02 9.06
CA THR A 78 -2.54 -30.17 7.92
C THR A 78 -1.51 -29.06 7.76
N ARG A 79 -0.95 -28.93 6.54
CA ARG A 79 0.05 -27.90 6.26
C ARG A 79 -0.58 -26.51 6.39
N PRO A 80 0.17 -25.48 6.84
CA PRO A 80 -0.36 -24.12 6.98
C PRO A 80 -1.08 -23.60 5.72
N GLN A 81 -0.55 -23.90 4.54
CA GLN A 81 -1.10 -23.48 3.24
C GLN A 81 -2.40 -24.23 2.85
N GLN A 82 -2.81 -25.23 3.62
CA GLN A 82 -4.03 -26.03 3.40
C GLN A 82 -5.10 -25.74 4.47
N LYS A 83 -4.82 -24.80 5.38
CA LYS A 83 -5.75 -24.44 6.44
C LYS A 83 -6.88 -23.57 5.89
N LEU A 84 -8.09 -23.83 6.38
CA LEU A 84 -9.21 -22.90 6.20
C LEU A 84 -8.82 -21.55 6.81
N LEU A 85 -9.13 -20.46 6.12
CA LEU A 85 -8.80 -19.10 6.53
C LEU A 85 -10.05 -18.40 7.08
N HIS A 86 -9.86 -17.42 7.96
CA HIS A 86 -10.92 -16.56 8.50
C HIS A 86 -12.16 -17.30 9.02
N VAL A 87 -11.95 -18.42 9.72
CA VAL A 87 -13.06 -19.22 10.26
C VAL A 87 -13.77 -18.44 11.37
N THR A 88 -15.03 -18.10 11.15
CA THR A 88 -15.87 -17.37 12.09
C THR A 88 -17.21 -18.07 12.33
N SER A 89 -17.76 -17.91 13.54
CA SER A 89 -19.10 -18.34 13.88
C SER A 89 -19.64 -17.55 15.08
N GLY A 90 -20.83 -16.97 14.94
CA GLY A 90 -21.51 -16.26 16.03
C GLY A 90 -22.39 -17.14 16.92
N ASN A 91 -22.69 -18.38 16.50
CA ASN A 91 -23.67 -19.24 17.17
C ASN A 91 -23.27 -20.73 17.23
N SER A 92 -22.04 -21.07 16.81
CA SER A 92 -21.52 -22.44 16.75
C SER A 92 -22.39 -23.40 15.93
N LYS A 93 -23.14 -22.89 14.95
CA LYS A 93 -24.01 -23.65 14.04
C LYS A 93 -23.92 -23.16 12.61
N SER A 94 -23.72 -21.87 12.41
CA SER A 94 -23.46 -21.22 11.13
C SER A 94 -22.01 -20.78 11.12
N PHE A 95 -21.27 -21.16 10.09
CA PHE A 95 -19.86 -20.86 9.96
C PHE A 95 -19.60 -20.16 8.62
N SER A 96 -18.73 -19.16 8.64
CA SER A 96 -18.13 -18.59 7.45
C SER A 96 -16.62 -18.77 7.50
N PHE A 97 -16.00 -19.03 6.36
CA PHE A 97 -14.56 -19.18 6.21
C PHE A 97 -14.17 -19.05 4.74
N ARG A 98 -12.89 -18.87 4.47
CA ARG A 98 -12.32 -18.88 3.12
C ARG A 98 -11.65 -20.22 2.83
N ASN A 99 -11.72 -20.66 1.59
CA ASN A 99 -10.90 -21.77 1.12
C ASN A 99 -9.40 -21.41 1.25
N PRO A 100 -8.50 -22.40 1.42
CA PRO A 100 -7.07 -22.13 1.44
C PRO A 100 -6.61 -21.50 0.12
N ILE A 101 -5.59 -20.64 0.20
CA ILE A 101 -4.91 -20.09 -0.97
C ILE A 101 -3.97 -21.16 -1.53
N ILE A 102 -4.18 -21.54 -2.79
CA ILE A 102 -3.40 -22.59 -3.47
C ILE A 102 -2.73 -22.09 -4.75
N TYR A 103 -1.57 -22.66 -5.06
CA TYR A 103 -0.81 -22.35 -6.30
C TYR A 103 -0.81 -23.51 -7.29
N ASP A 104 -1.03 -24.74 -6.80
CA ASP A 104 -1.25 -25.92 -7.62
C ASP A 104 -2.63 -25.90 -8.26
N LYS A 105 -2.80 -26.66 -9.35
CA LYS A 105 -4.04 -26.68 -10.14
C LYS A 105 -5.27 -27.00 -9.29
N ASN A 106 -5.18 -28.01 -8.42
CA ASN A 106 -6.25 -28.42 -7.53
C ASN A 106 -5.68 -28.97 -6.21
N LEU A 107 -6.46 -28.85 -5.13
CA LEU A 107 -6.19 -29.43 -3.83
C LEU A 107 -7.50 -29.93 -3.18
N ASP A 108 -7.50 -31.17 -2.70
CA ASP A 108 -8.55 -31.66 -1.81
C ASP A 108 -8.26 -31.22 -0.36
N VAL A 109 -9.20 -30.50 0.23
CA VAL A 109 -9.12 -29.98 1.60
C VAL A 109 -10.13 -30.71 2.46
N GLN A 110 -9.67 -31.35 3.53
CA GLN A 110 -10.53 -32.01 4.51
C GLN A 110 -10.62 -31.20 5.80
N PHE A 111 -11.81 -31.19 6.39
CA PHE A 111 -12.07 -30.64 7.72
C PHE A 111 -13.20 -31.41 8.39
N ASP A 112 -13.18 -31.44 9.72
CA ASP A 112 -14.20 -32.09 10.52
C ASP A 112 -15.09 -31.04 11.18
N VAL A 113 -16.39 -31.31 11.17
CA VAL A 113 -17.37 -30.64 12.02
C VAL A 113 -17.57 -31.49 13.25
N ALA A 114 -17.08 -31.04 14.40
CA ALA A 114 -17.16 -31.76 15.67
C ALA A 114 -18.17 -31.10 16.61
N SER A 115 -18.96 -31.89 17.34
CA SER A 115 -19.77 -31.35 18.43
C SER A 115 -18.90 -30.87 19.58
N ILE A 116 -19.35 -29.79 20.22
CA ILE A 116 -18.80 -29.32 21.50
C ILE A 116 -19.49 -30.12 22.60
N PRO A 117 -18.79 -31.04 23.30
CA PRO A 117 -19.44 -31.96 24.22
C PRO A 117 -20.08 -31.22 25.40
N SER A 118 -21.32 -31.58 25.72
CA SER A 118 -22.06 -31.06 26.87
C SER A 118 -22.94 -32.15 27.48
N THR A 119 -23.65 -31.84 28.57
CA THR A 119 -24.60 -32.79 29.18
C THR A 119 -25.75 -33.18 28.25
N SER A 120 -26.06 -32.35 27.26
CA SER A 120 -27.13 -32.56 26.29
C SER A 120 -26.61 -32.85 24.87
N CYS A 121 -25.30 -32.71 24.62
CA CYS A 121 -24.70 -32.98 23.33
C CYS A 121 -23.55 -33.99 23.45
N PRO A 122 -23.72 -35.25 22.99
CA PRO A 122 -22.64 -36.22 23.00
C PRO A 122 -21.54 -35.85 22.01
N SER A 123 -20.31 -36.33 22.26
CA SER A 123 -19.20 -36.16 21.34
C SER A 123 -19.46 -36.91 20.03
N GLY A 124 -19.26 -36.22 18.91
CA GLY A 124 -19.31 -36.80 17.57
C GLY A 124 -18.71 -35.84 16.55
N SER A 125 -18.37 -36.37 15.37
CA SER A 125 -17.85 -35.55 14.27
C SER A 125 -18.38 -36.05 12.93
N SER A 126 -18.37 -35.16 11.94
CA SER A 126 -18.66 -35.46 10.54
C SER A 126 -17.57 -34.84 9.67
N SER A 127 -16.93 -35.67 8.85
CA SER A 127 -15.84 -35.23 7.97
C SER A 127 -16.39 -34.68 6.68
N GLN A 128 -15.83 -33.57 6.23
CA GLN A 128 -16.20 -32.84 5.04
C GLN A 128 -14.97 -32.69 4.14
N GLN A 129 -15.20 -32.58 2.83
CA GLN A 129 -14.15 -32.36 1.85
C GLN A 129 -14.56 -31.29 0.85
N ILE A 130 -13.60 -30.46 0.46
CA ILE A 130 -13.72 -29.45 -0.59
C ILE A 130 -12.65 -29.75 -1.65
N SER A 131 -13.04 -29.83 -2.91
CA SER A 131 -12.12 -29.77 -4.04
C SER A 131 -11.90 -28.30 -4.41
N VAL A 132 -10.73 -27.77 -4.08
CA VAL A 132 -10.33 -26.38 -4.33
C VAL A 132 -9.50 -26.31 -5.62
N GLY A 133 -9.94 -25.53 -6.59
CA GLY A 133 -9.18 -25.24 -7.82
C GLY A 133 -8.44 -23.89 -7.74
N LYS A 134 -7.30 -23.75 -8.42
CA LYS A 134 -6.63 -22.45 -8.56
C LYS A 134 -7.57 -21.43 -9.23
N TYR A 135 -7.62 -20.21 -8.71
CA TYR A 135 -8.38 -19.13 -9.35
C TYR A 135 -7.68 -18.67 -10.64
N PRO A 136 -8.43 -18.43 -11.74
CA PRO A 136 -7.84 -17.95 -12.99
C PRO A 136 -7.47 -16.47 -12.89
N THR A 137 -6.24 -16.14 -13.23
CA THR A 137 -5.69 -14.77 -13.25
C THR A 137 -5.40 -14.31 -14.69
N SER A 138 -5.28 -13.00 -14.90
CA SER A 138 -4.97 -12.40 -16.21
C SER A 138 -3.66 -12.91 -16.81
N PHE A 139 -2.66 -13.14 -15.96
CA PHE A 139 -1.38 -13.74 -16.30
C PHE A 139 -1.18 -15.06 -15.57
N GLU A 140 -0.79 -16.09 -16.32
CA GLU A 140 -0.40 -17.37 -15.73
C GLU A 140 0.98 -17.25 -15.07
N ALA A 141 0.99 -16.97 -13.77
CA ALA A 141 2.18 -16.94 -12.95
C ALA A 141 2.23 -18.16 -12.01
N VAL A 142 3.24 -19.02 -12.19
CA VAL A 142 3.49 -20.20 -11.36
C VAL A 142 4.83 -20.03 -10.63
N PRO A 143 4.84 -19.78 -9.31
CA PRO A 143 6.06 -19.56 -8.55
C PRO A 143 6.77 -20.88 -8.22
N GLU A 144 8.11 -20.87 -8.20
CA GLU A 144 8.91 -22.02 -7.74
C GLU A 144 9.04 -22.07 -6.21
N ASN A 145 8.89 -20.95 -5.51
CA ASN A 145 9.16 -20.80 -4.07
C ASN A 145 7.90 -20.85 -3.19
N ILE A 146 6.96 -21.75 -3.48
CA ILE A 146 5.64 -21.84 -2.81
C ILE A 146 5.73 -21.86 -1.28
N GLU A 147 6.74 -22.54 -0.71
CA GLU A 147 6.91 -22.65 0.76
C GLU A 147 7.21 -21.30 1.43
N ASP A 148 7.75 -20.33 0.69
CA ASP A 148 8.14 -19.01 1.20
C ASP A 148 7.04 -17.94 1.04
N LEU A 149 5.91 -18.27 0.41
CA LEU A 149 4.83 -17.32 0.09
C LEU A 149 3.81 -17.12 1.22
N SER A 150 4.05 -17.73 2.38
CA SER A 150 3.14 -17.69 3.51
C SER A 150 3.89 -17.62 4.83
N THR A 151 3.50 -16.68 5.68
CA THR A 151 3.91 -16.60 7.09
C THR A 151 2.70 -16.90 7.97
N THR A 152 2.78 -16.64 9.28
CA THR A 152 1.59 -16.69 10.13
C THR A 152 0.60 -15.58 9.80
N ALA A 153 1.10 -14.37 9.50
CA ALA A 153 0.29 -13.17 9.31
C ALA A 153 -0.15 -12.94 7.85
N PHE A 154 0.66 -13.28 6.85
CA PHE A 154 0.33 -12.97 5.45
C PHE A 154 0.51 -14.16 4.51
N GLN A 155 -0.20 -14.15 3.39
CA GLN A 155 -0.01 -15.11 2.30
C GLN A 155 -0.26 -14.48 0.91
N ALA A 156 0.61 -14.74 -0.06
CA ALA A 156 0.43 -14.25 -1.42
C ALA A 156 -0.75 -14.94 -2.12
N ASN A 157 -1.69 -14.18 -2.67
CA ASN A 157 -2.87 -14.64 -3.40
C ASN A 157 -2.90 -14.08 -4.83
N ASP A 158 -3.62 -14.79 -5.72
CA ASP A 158 -3.95 -14.36 -7.09
C ASP A 158 -2.78 -13.74 -7.88
N ILE A 159 -1.64 -14.42 -7.86
CA ILE A 159 -0.42 -13.97 -8.55
C ILE A 159 -0.69 -13.86 -10.05
N GLY A 160 -0.54 -12.64 -10.58
CA GLY A 160 -0.84 -12.34 -11.98
C GLY A 160 -2.26 -11.89 -12.24
N PHE A 161 -3.04 -11.46 -11.23
CA PHE A 161 -4.37 -10.88 -11.49
C PHE A 161 -4.29 -9.65 -12.41
N GLY A 162 -3.18 -8.92 -12.36
CA GLY A 162 -2.87 -7.77 -13.20
C GLY A 162 -1.36 -7.63 -13.42
N GLY A 163 -0.94 -6.51 -14.00
CA GLY A 163 0.46 -6.22 -14.32
C GLY A 163 0.69 -5.88 -15.79
N ILE A 164 1.97 -5.79 -16.16
CA ILE A 164 2.41 -5.37 -17.50
C ILE A 164 3.45 -6.33 -18.09
N VAL A 165 3.48 -6.38 -19.42
CA VAL A 165 4.48 -7.07 -20.24
C VAL A 165 5.02 -6.07 -21.26
N ILE A 166 6.34 -5.92 -21.32
CA ILE A 166 7.00 -4.95 -22.19
C ILE A 166 7.92 -5.68 -23.15
N THR A 167 7.73 -5.40 -24.44
CA THR A 167 8.59 -5.90 -25.53
C THR A 167 9.39 -4.79 -26.20
N ASP A 168 9.11 -3.53 -25.84
CA ASP A 168 9.80 -2.36 -26.38
C ASP A 168 11.28 -2.38 -26.03
N ARG A 169 12.09 -1.86 -26.95
CA ARG A 169 13.54 -1.87 -26.84
C ARG A 169 14.13 -0.51 -27.17
N PHE A 170 15.27 -0.22 -26.56
CA PHE A 170 16.03 1.00 -26.80
C PHE A 170 17.50 0.71 -27.10
N SER A 171 18.16 1.68 -27.73
CA SER A 171 19.62 1.72 -27.87
C SER A 171 20.06 3.15 -27.61
N SER A 172 20.86 3.36 -26.56
CA SER A 172 21.31 4.69 -26.17
C SER A 172 22.48 4.60 -25.18
N THR A 173 23.21 5.70 -25.02
CA THR A 173 24.15 5.88 -23.91
C THR A 173 23.46 6.69 -22.81
N ILE A 174 23.31 6.07 -21.65
CA ILE A 174 22.65 6.66 -20.49
C ILE A 174 23.72 7.09 -19.50
N CYS A 175 23.72 8.36 -19.10
CA CYS A 175 24.59 8.86 -18.04
C CYS A 175 23.73 9.30 -16.85
N TYR A 176 23.71 8.48 -15.81
CA TYR A 176 22.86 8.67 -14.64
C TYR A 176 23.41 7.90 -13.44
N PRO A 177 23.42 8.46 -12.21
CA PRO A 177 22.77 9.72 -11.82
C PRO A 177 23.55 10.98 -12.22
N THR A 178 24.85 10.89 -12.50
CA THR A 178 25.66 12.04 -12.93
C THR A 178 26.12 11.91 -14.39
N PRO A 179 26.60 13.00 -15.02
CA PRO A 179 27.20 12.95 -16.35
C PRO A 179 28.44 12.04 -16.46
N ASN A 180 29.02 11.59 -15.34
CA ASN A 180 30.19 10.70 -15.34
C ASN A 180 29.80 9.21 -15.27
N ASP A 181 28.54 8.89 -14.95
CA ASP A 181 28.05 7.53 -14.74
C ASP A 181 27.40 7.00 -16.03
N CYS A 182 28.20 6.87 -17.09
CA CYS A 182 27.70 6.51 -18.43
C CYS A 182 27.78 5.01 -18.73
N GLN A 183 26.68 4.43 -19.20
CA GLN A 183 26.61 3.07 -19.75
C GLN A 183 25.89 3.08 -21.11
N SER A 184 26.47 2.38 -22.09
CA SER A 184 25.86 2.19 -23.42
C SER A 184 25.06 0.89 -23.49
N TYR A 185 23.86 0.99 -24.04
CA TYR A 185 22.93 -0.12 -24.24
C TYR A 185 22.61 -0.27 -25.73
N THR A 186 22.50 -1.52 -26.18
CA THR A 186 22.16 -1.85 -27.56
C THR A 186 21.03 -2.87 -27.56
N ASN A 187 19.89 -2.47 -28.12
CA ASN A 187 18.70 -3.29 -28.27
C ASN A 187 18.23 -3.92 -26.94
N GLU A 188 18.29 -3.14 -25.86
CA GLU A 188 17.94 -3.58 -24.50
C GLU A 188 16.44 -3.38 -24.25
N LEU A 189 15.83 -4.25 -23.45
CA LEU A 189 14.43 -4.09 -23.04
C LEU A 189 14.29 -2.94 -22.04
N PHE A 190 13.14 -2.27 -22.07
CA PHE A 190 12.80 -1.34 -21.00
C PHE A 190 12.63 -2.08 -19.66
N GLY A 191 13.19 -1.48 -18.62
CA GLY A 191 12.85 -1.80 -17.24
C GLY A 191 11.49 -1.23 -16.89
N GLN A 192 10.92 -1.72 -15.79
CA GLN A 192 9.64 -1.26 -15.28
C GLN A 192 9.69 -1.07 -13.77
N ASP A 193 8.79 -0.22 -13.27
CA ASP A 193 8.48 -0.12 -11.85
C ASP A 193 6.99 0.21 -11.69
N ALA A 194 6.32 -0.44 -10.73
CA ALA A 194 5.03 0.03 -10.22
C ALA A 194 5.32 1.22 -9.31
N HIS A 195 5.65 2.32 -9.96
CA HIS A 195 6.48 3.36 -9.39
C HIS A 195 5.71 4.13 -8.33
N ASN A 196 4.43 4.40 -8.59
CA ASN A 196 3.49 4.91 -7.60
C ASN A 196 2.20 4.08 -7.62
N MET A 197 1.60 3.92 -6.45
CA MET A 197 0.26 3.33 -6.29
C MET A 197 -0.53 4.16 -5.28
N THR A 198 -1.83 4.29 -5.52
CA THR A 198 -2.79 4.83 -4.55
C THR A 198 -4.10 4.06 -4.66
N TYR A 199 -4.97 4.20 -3.66
CA TYR A 199 -6.29 3.59 -3.62
C TYR A 199 -7.38 4.66 -3.68
N GLY A 200 -8.60 4.26 -4.03
CA GLY A 200 -9.80 5.09 -4.14
C GLY A 200 -11.03 4.24 -4.47
N ASP A 201 -12.22 4.84 -4.55
CA ASP A 201 -13.44 4.20 -5.06
C ASP A 201 -13.76 4.75 -6.46
N PHE A 202 -13.18 4.11 -7.49
CA PHE A 202 -13.26 4.62 -8.87
C PHE A 202 -14.59 4.25 -9.56
N ASN A 203 -15.35 3.31 -8.99
CA ASN A 203 -16.60 2.82 -9.58
C ASN A 203 -17.86 3.09 -8.71
N GLY A 204 -17.68 3.62 -7.50
CA GLY A 204 -18.75 4.00 -6.58
C GLY A 204 -19.41 2.82 -5.86
N ASP A 205 -18.75 1.67 -5.75
CA ASP A 205 -19.30 0.47 -5.09
C ASP A 205 -18.99 0.39 -3.58
N GLY A 206 -18.17 1.32 -3.08
CA GLY A 206 -17.77 1.43 -1.68
C GLY A 206 -16.61 0.52 -1.27
N TYR A 207 -15.99 -0.20 -2.21
CA TYR A 207 -14.75 -0.92 -1.96
C TYR A 207 -13.52 -0.10 -2.34
N GLU A 208 -12.39 -0.41 -1.70
CA GLU A 208 -11.12 0.20 -2.05
C GLU A 208 -10.58 -0.46 -3.32
N ASP A 209 -10.67 0.25 -4.44
CA ASP A 209 -9.94 -0.03 -5.66
C ASP A 209 -8.51 0.52 -5.57
N PHE A 210 -7.68 0.24 -6.57
CA PHE A 210 -6.37 0.88 -6.65
C PHE A 210 -5.88 1.13 -8.06
N VAL A 211 -4.97 2.11 -8.17
CA VAL A 211 -4.28 2.46 -9.41
C VAL A 211 -2.79 2.15 -9.30
N VAL A 212 -2.20 1.73 -10.42
CA VAL A 212 -0.75 1.63 -10.61
C VAL A 212 -0.32 2.60 -11.70
N VAL A 213 0.53 3.55 -11.29
CA VAL A 213 1.26 4.43 -12.20
C VAL A 213 2.61 3.79 -12.49
N TRP A 214 2.68 3.12 -13.64
CA TRP A 214 3.91 2.46 -14.08
C TRP A 214 4.94 3.49 -14.58
N ALA A 215 6.22 3.20 -14.36
CA ALA A 215 7.31 3.95 -14.99
C ALA A 215 8.20 2.99 -15.79
N LEU A 216 8.60 3.42 -17.00
CA LEU A 216 9.48 2.66 -17.86
C LEU A 216 10.88 3.27 -17.86
N PHE A 217 11.89 2.42 -17.65
CA PHE A 217 13.29 2.84 -17.50
C PHE A 217 14.15 2.35 -18.67
N PRO A 218 15.18 3.11 -19.09
CA PRO A 218 15.69 4.33 -18.45
C PRO A 218 14.83 5.58 -18.70
N HIS A 219 14.57 6.34 -17.64
CA HIS A 219 13.73 7.54 -17.71
C HIS A 219 14.45 8.76 -18.30
N THR A 220 15.75 8.68 -18.57
CA THR A 220 16.53 9.78 -19.16
C THR A 220 16.79 9.60 -20.67
N LEU A 221 15.97 8.79 -21.35
CA LEU A 221 16.03 8.65 -22.81
C LEU A 221 15.49 9.89 -23.51
N GLU A 222 16.04 10.17 -24.70
CA GLU A 222 15.50 11.17 -25.62
C GLU A 222 14.02 10.95 -25.87
N SER A 223 13.27 12.05 -25.95
CA SER A 223 11.82 12.07 -26.22
C SER A 223 11.42 11.17 -27.40
N SER A 224 12.20 11.13 -28.48
CA SER A 224 11.93 10.30 -29.67
C SER A 224 11.99 8.78 -29.42
N GLN A 225 12.61 8.34 -28.32
CA GLN A 225 12.75 6.94 -27.93
C GLN A 225 11.89 6.57 -26.71
N LYS A 226 11.17 7.54 -26.13
CA LYS A 226 10.30 7.30 -24.98
C LYS A 226 9.11 6.44 -25.36
N VAL A 227 8.66 5.64 -24.39
CA VAL A 227 7.46 4.81 -24.48
C VAL A 227 6.57 5.19 -23.31
N ASP A 228 5.29 5.43 -23.60
CA ASP A 228 4.32 5.79 -22.58
C ASP A 228 3.94 4.56 -21.75
N ALA A 229 4.01 4.72 -20.43
CA ALA A 229 3.58 3.72 -19.48
C ALA A 229 2.06 3.78 -19.30
N PRO A 230 1.38 2.63 -19.14
CA PRO A 230 -0.05 2.62 -18.84
C PRO A 230 -0.32 3.08 -17.40
N ILE A 231 -1.53 3.58 -17.19
CA ILE A 231 -2.11 3.85 -15.88
C ILE A 231 -3.24 2.85 -15.70
N ASN A 232 -3.01 1.80 -14.91
CA ASN A 232 -3.96 0.71 -14.75
C ASN A 232 -4.70 0.85 -13.42
N ILE A 233 -6.03 0.76 -13.46
CA ILE A 233 -6.91 0.74 -12.29
C ILE A 233 -7.50 -0.66 -12.17
N TYR A 234 -7.51 -1.17 -10.94
CA TYR A 234 -7.98 -2.50 -10.61
C TYR A 234 -9.11 -2.40 -9.59
N ILE A 235 -10.26 -2.93 -9.98
CA ILE A 235 -11.50 -2.91 -9.21
C ILE A 235 -11.51 -4.05 -8.20
N ASN A 236 -11.86 -3.74 -6.96
CA ASN A 236 -12.00 -4.68 -5.87
C ASN A 236 -13.42 -5.26 -5.83
N ASP A 237 -13.57 -6.58 -5.74
CA ASP A 237 -14.90 -7.21 -5.62
C ASP A 237 -15.36 -7.43 -4.15
N GLY A 238 -14.57 -6.98 -3.18
CA GLY A 238 -14.80 -7.16 -1.75
C GLY A 238 -14.58 -8.60 -1.27
N THR A 239 -14.01 -9.47 -2.10
CA THR A 239 -13.73 -10.87 -1.76
C THR A 239 -12.24 -11.21 -1.73
N GLY A 240 -11.37 -10.20 -1.77
CA GLY A 240 -9.92 -10.35 -1.77
C GLY A 240 -9.32 -10.39 -3.17
N ARG A 241 -10.11 -9.98 -4.17
CA ARG A 241 -9.79 -10.10 -5.58
C ARG A 241 -9.92 -8.78 -6.31
N PHE A 242 -9.05 -8.64 -7.29
CA PHE A 242 -8.92 -7.44 -8.09
C PHE A 242 -8.86 -7.80 -9.57
N ALA A 243 -9.50 -6.97 -10.39
CA ALA A 243 -9.45 -7.10 -11.85
C ALA A 243 -9.51 -5.73 -12.52
N GLU A 244 -8.85 -5.59 -13.66
CA GLU A 244 -9.03 -4.38 -14.49
C GLU A 244 -10.31 -4.53 -15.32
N ASP A 245 -11.27 -3.62 -15.14
CA ASP A 245 -12.43 -3.49 -16.01
C ASP A 245 -12.20 -2.36 -17.02
N LEU A 246 -11.99 -2.73 -18.29
CA LEU A 246 -11.78 -1.75 -19.36
C LEU A 246 -13.00 -0.84 -19.59
N ASN A 247 -14.19 -1.20 -19.10
CA ASN A 247 -15.36 -0.34 -19.17
C ASN A 247 -15.28 0.89 -18.26
N LEU A 248 -14.41 0.87 -17.25
CA LEU A 248 -14.13 2.01 -16.38
C LEU A 248 -13.62 3.20 -17.18
N TYR A 249 -12.80 2.95 -18.21
CA TYR A 249 -12.23 4.01 -19.05
C TYR A 249 -13.22 4.44 -20.15
N ALA A 250 -13.39 5.75 -20.34
CA ALA A 250 -14.24 6.32 -21.37
C ALA A 250 -13.82 5.89 -22.79
N THR A 251 -12.52 5.65 -23.00
CA THR A 251 -11.93 5.19 -24.27
C THR A 251 -11.95 3.67 -24.44
N GLY A 252 -12.27 2.91 -23.39
CA GLY A 252 -12.19 1.44 -23.37
C GLY A 252 -10.77 0.87 -23.21
N SER A 253 -9.79 1.70 -22.84
CA SER A 253 -8.42 1.27 -22.56
C SER A 253 -7.76 2.17 -21.50
N PRO A 254 -6.80 1.65 -20.71
CA PRO A 254 -6.06 2.46 -19.75
C PRO A 254 -5.34 3.62 -20.45
N PRO A 255 -5.40 4.85 -19.91
CA PRO A 255 -4.63 5.96 -20.42
C PRO A 255 -3.14 5.68 -20.26
N LYS A 256 -2.32 6.40 -21.02
CA LYS A 256 -0.86 6.27 -20.98
C LYS A 256 -0.23 7.63 -20.76
N HIS A 257 0.93 7.63 -20.13
CA HIS A 257 1.69 8.84 -19.88
C HIS A 257 3.19 8.55 -19.99
N THR A 258 3.97 9.50 -20.52
CA THR A 258 5.41 9.29 -20.74
C THR A 258 6.15 9.04 -19.44
N PHE A 259 5.83 9.81 -18.40
CA PHE A 259 6.31 9.56 -17.05
C PHE A 259 5.43 10.30 -16.03
N ALA A 260 4.32 9.67 -15.63
CA ALA A 260 3.49 10.18 -14.54
C ALA A 260 4.12 9.78 -13.19
N TYR A 261 4.01 10.66 -12.20
CA TYR A 261 4.63 10.52 -10.89
C TYR A 261 3.74 11.12 -9.81
N ARG A 262 3.84 10.60 -8.57
CA ARG A 262 2.99 10.95 -7.42
C ARG A 262 1.50 11.09 -7.78
N ALA A 263 0.79 9.98 -7.60
CA ALA A 263 -0.64 9.89 -7.89
C ALA A 263 -1.48 10.31 -6.68
N ILE A 264 -2.56 11.03 -6.94
CA ILE A 264 -3.57 11.44 -5.96
C ILE A 264 -4.93 10.97 -6.46
N ALA A 265 -5.68 10.26 -5.62
CA ALA A 265 -7.07 9.90 -5.86
C ALA A 265 -7.99 10.72 -4.95
N LYS A 266 -8.91 11.47 -5.56
CA LYS A 266 -9.90 12.35 -4.92
C LYS A 266 -11.05 12.59 -5.89
N ASP A 267 -12.26 12.81 -5.40
CA ASP A 267 -13.39 13.33 -6.19
C ASP A 267 -13.16 14.82 -6.54
N PHE A 268 -12.51 15.11 -7.66
CA PHE A 268 -12.15 16.47 -8.05
C PHE A 268 -13.32 17.23 -8.68
N ASN A 269 -14.36 16.55 -9.14
CA ASN A 269 -15.51 17.15 -9.82
C ASN A 269 -16.82 17.06 -9.03
N GLY A 270 -16.78 16.52 -7.80
CA GLY A 270 -17.89 16.43 -6.86
C GLY A 270 -18.99 15.45 -7.28
N ASP A 271 -18.70 14.45 -8.12
CA ASP A 271 -19.68 13.48 -8.60
C ASP A 271 -19.82 12.21 -7.74
N GLY A 272 -19.01 12.12 -6.69
CA GLY A 272 -19.00 11.02 -5.71
C GLY A 272 -18.15 9.83 -6.12
N LEU A 273 -17.39 9.92 -7.22
CA LEU A 273 -16.40 8.92 -7.63
C LEU A 273 -15.00 9.51 -7.46
N ASP A 274 -14.03 8.68 -7.06
CA ASP A 274 -12.65 9.15 -7.04
C ASP A 274 -12.11 9.33 -8.47
N ASP A 275 -11.48 10.48 -8.70
CA ASP A 275 -10.73 10.84 -9.90
C ASP A 275 -9.23 10.58 -9.69
N LEU A 276 -8.39 10.90 -10.68
CA LEU A 276 -6.95 10.71 -10.58
C LEU A 276 -6.16 11.91 -11.12
N PHE A 277 -5.27 12.46 -10.30
CA PHE A 277 -4.20 13.34 -10.75
C PHE A 277 -2.85 12.64 -10.61
N ALA A 278 -1.92 12.93 -11.53
CA ALA A 278 -0.51 12.63 -11.31
C ALA A 278 0.39 13.72 -11.91
N GLY A 279 1.40 14.12 -11.14
CA GLY A 279 2.47 14.99 -11.59
C GLY A 279 3.21 14.40 -12.79
N SER A 280 3.78 15.26 -13.62
CA SER A 280 4.51 14.87 -14.82
C SER A 280 5.99 15.05 -14.58
N MET A 281 6.81 14.04 -14.87
CA MET A 281 8.27 14.16 -14.79
C MET A 281 8.87 14.86 -16.03
N GLY A 282 8.03 15.39 -16.92
CA GLY A 282 8.44 16.04 -18.16
C GLY A 282 9.07 15.07 -19.17
N LEU A 283 9.70 15.64 -20.20
CA LEU A 283 10.42 14.92 -21.23
C LEU A 283 11.91 15.20 -21.11
N GLN A 284 12.72 14.15 -20.93
CA GLN A 284 14.17 14.31 -20.99
C GLN A 284 14.61 14.71 -22.41
N VAL A 285 15.42 15.75 -22.49
CA VAL A 285 16.17 16.14 -23.70
C VAL A 285 17.66 16.09 -23.40
N ARG A 286 18.41 15.41 -24.27
CA ARG A 286 19.83 15.13 -24.14
C ARG A 286 20.49 14.98 -25.52
N GLY A 287 21.32 15.96 -25.88
CA GLY A 287 22.12 15.90 -27.10
C GLY A 287 23.16 14.79 -27.07
N GLU A 288 23.57 14.27 -28.25
CA GLU A 288 24.57 13.20 -28.38
C GLU A 288 25.91 13.52 -27.69
N ASP A 289 26.28 14.81 -27.61
CA ASP A 289 27.50 15.32 -26.98
C ASP A 289 27.27 15.91 -25.58
N TYR A 290 26.08 15.72 -25.01
CA TYR A 290 25.68 16.27 -23.71
C TYR A 290 25.58 17.81 -23.64
N SER A 291 25.68 18.52 -24.78
CA SER A 291 25.56 19.98 -24.83
C SER A 291 24.17 20.50 -24.47
N GLN A 292 23.15 19.66 -24.64
CA GLN A 292 21.80 19.82 -24.11
C GLN A 292 21.55 18.71 -23.09
N ASN A 293 21.09 19.06 -21.90
CA ASN A 293 20.66 18.11 -20.87
C ASN A 293 19.69 18.82 -19.93
N TYR A 294 18.40 18.74 -20.23
CA TYR A 294 17.34 19.42 -19.48
C TYR A 294 16.02 18.64 -19.60
N ILE A 295 15.01 19.08 -18.87
CA ILE A 295 13.66 18.50 -18.90
C ILE A 295 12.75 19.49 -19.59
N ASP A 296 12.18 19.10 -20.73
CA ASP A 296 11.10 19.84 -21.39
C ASP A 296 9.78 19.59 -20.63
N PRO A 297 8.94 20.60 -20.45
CA PRO A 297 7.60 20.42 -19.89
C PRO A 297 6.77 19.38 -20.64
N PHE A 298 5.91 18.68 -19.89
CA PHE A 298 4.87 17.82 -20.43
C PHE A 298 3.63 17.91 -19.54
N PRO A 299 2.40 17.90 -20.09
CA PRO A 299 1.18 18.05 -19.29
C PRO A 299 1.13 17.07 -18.12
N HIS A 300 0.54 17.49 -16.99
CA HIS A 300 0.17 16.58 -15.92
C HIS A 300 -0.94 15.64 -16.38
N LEU A 301 -1.02 14.47 -15.74
CA LEU A 301 -2.13 13.55 -15.96
C LEU A 301 -3.31 13.99 -15.10
N LEU A 302 -4.49 14.10 -15.72
CA LEU A 302 -5.76 14.22 -15.01
C LEU A 302 -6.76 13.26 -15.64
N LEU A 303 -7.36 12.39 -14.83
CA LEU A 303 -8.49 11.55 -15.22
C LEU A 303 -9.69 11.98 -14.40
N LEU A 304 -10.77 12.41 -15.07
CA LEU A 304 -12.04 12.75 -14.42
C LEU A 304 -13.11 11.74 -14.81
N SER A 305 -13.93 11.32 -13.85
CA SER A 305 -15.20 10.67 -14.08
C SER A 305 -16.08 11.57 -14.94
N ASN A 306 -16.82 10.97 -15.87
CA ASN A 306 -17.82 11.67 -16.66
C ASN A 306 -19.23 11.30 -16.20
N ALA A 307 -20.25 11.94 -16.76
CA ALA A 307 -21.66 11.69 -16.40
C ALA A 307 -22.15 10.23 -16.58
N SER A 308 -21.35 9.34 -17.19
CA SER A 308 -21.62 7.90 -17.26
C SER A 308 -20.86 7.07 -16.22
N GLY A 309 -20.17 7.72 -15.27
CA GLY A 309 -19.29 7.08 -14.26
C GLY A 309 -18.01 6.49 -14.85
N LYS A 310 -17.51 7.03 -15.98
CA LYS A 310 -16.29 6.53 -16.64
C LYS A 310 -15.18 7.54 -16.56
N LEU A 311 -13.97 7.10 -16.25
CA LEU A 311 -12.77 7.93 -16.21
C LEU A 311 -12.32 8.34 -17.62
N GLN A 312 -12.10 9.63 -17.81
CA GLN A 312 -11.70 10.27 -19.04
C GLN A 312 -10.44 11.09 -18.82
N GLU A 313 -9.47 10.95 -19.75
CA GLU A 313 -8.29 11.82 -19.78
C GLU A 313 -8.72 13.27 -20.06
N SER A 314 -8.37 14.14 -19.11
CA SER A 314 -8.87 15.52 -18.97
C SER A 314 -7.74 16.49 -18.64
N SER A 315 -6.48 16.20 -19.00
CA SER A 315 -5.35 17.14 -18.77
C SER A 315 -5.58 18.53 -19.35
N ALA A 316 -6.40 18.67 -20.40
CA ALA A 316 -6.80 19.95 -20.95
C ALA A 316 -7.64 20.83 -20.00
N ASN A 317 -8.17 20.26 -18.91
CA ASN A 317 -8.83 21.00 -17.84
C ASN A 317 -7.84 21.68 -16.89
N ILE A 318 -6.55 21.38 -16.99
CA ILE A 318 -5.49 22.08 -16.27
C ILE A 318 -4.96 23.20 -17.16
N THR A 319 -5.12 24.44 -16.71
CA THR A 319 -4.51 25.59 -17.39
C THR A 319 -2.99 25.56 -17.19
N ASP A 320 -2.23 25.49 -18.28
CA ASP A 320 -0.77 25.66 -18.25
C ASP A 320 -0.31 27.04 -18.75
N ASP A 321 0.93 27.38 -18.42
CA ASP A 321 1.62 28.61 -18.81
C ASP A 321 2.56 28.41 -20.02
N ASN A 322 2.32 27.38 -20.84
CA ASN A 322 3.22 26.93 -21.91
C ASN A 322 2.48 26.38 -23.16
N ASP A 323 1.37 27.01 -23.52
CA ASP A 323 0.63 26.74 -24.76
C ASP A 323 0.19 25.26 -24.93
N GLY A 324 -0.24 24.59 -23.85
CA GLY A 324 -0.73 23.21 -23.89
C GLY A 324 0.37 22.14 -23.84
N LYS A 325 1.62 22.54 -23.56
CA LYS A 325 2.77 21.64 -23.47
C LYS A 325 3.14 21.28 -22.03
N GLY A 326 2.29 21.63 -21.07
CA GLY A 326 2.56 21.43 -19.64
C GLY A 326 3.37 22.56 -19.03
N MET A 327 3.35 22.62 -17.70
CA MET A 327 3.74 23.81 -16.94
C MET A 327 5.23 24.15 -17.02
N LEU A 328 5.57 25.44 -17.00
CA LEU A 328 6.95 25.97 -17.07
C LEU A 328 7.84 25.56 -15.89
N CYS A 329 7.25 24.98 -14.84
CA CYS A 329 8.00 24.31 -13.78
C CYS A 329 8.75 23.04 -14.28
N ASN A 330 8.55 22.62 -15.53
CA ASN A 330 9.17 21.48 -16.23
C ASN A 330 8.73 20.10 -15.74
N PHE A 331 8.84 19.83 -14.44
CA PHE A 331 8.48 18.54 -13.87
C PHE A 331 7.94 18.64 -12.44
N ALA A 332 7.19 17.64 -11.99
CA ALA A 332 6.68 17.51 -10.64
C ALA A 332 7.17 16.18 -10.06
N HIS A 333 8.12 16.25 -9.12
CA HIS A 333 8.52 15.09 -8.31
C HIS A 333 7.55 14.86 -7.13
N ASP A 334 6.78 15.88 -6.80
CA ASP A 334 5.73 15.89 -5.79
C ASP A 334 4.34 15.97 -6.43
N ALA A 335 3.33 15.65 -5.62
CA ALA A 335 1.95 16.05 -5.84
C ALA A 335 1.23 15.94 -4.50
N SER A 336 0.44 16.95 -4.14
CA SER A 336 -0.46 16.92 -2.99
C SER A 336 -1.76 17.66 -3.29
N SER A 337 -2.79 17.45 -2.47
CA SER A 337 -4.13 18.00 -2.69
C SER A 337 -4.85 18.21 -1.36
N GLY A 338 -5.64 19.28 -1.29
CA GLY A 338 -6.40 19.74 -0.13
C GLY A 338 -7.14 21.04 -0.47
N ASP A 339 -7.64 21.76 0.54
CA ASP A 339 -8.49 22.96 0.41
C ASP A 339 -7.78 24.21 1.02
N PRO A 340 -6.75 24.76 0.36
CA PRO A 340 -6.00 25.90 0.86
C PRO A 340 -6.76 27.23 0.78
N ASP A 341 -7.82 27.33 -0.04
CA ASP A 341 -8.63 28.55 -0.17
C ASP A 341 -9.99 28.49 0.55
N GLY A 342 -10.32 27.34 1.15
CA GLY A 342 -11.43 27.12 2.06
C GLY A 342 -12.80 27.08 1.38
N ASP A 343 -12.85 26.73 0.10
CA ASP A 343 -14.08 26.73 -0.71
C ASP A 343 -14.80 25.38 -0.76
N GLY A 344 -14.15 24.34 -0.24
CA GLY A 344 -14.69 22.99 -0.05
C GLY A 344 -14.44 22.03 -1.21
N ASP A 345 -13.67 22.41 -2.23
CA ASP A 345 -13.16 21.50 -3.24
C ASP A 345 -11.70 21.08 -3.00
N PHE A 346 -11.19 20.19 -3.85
CA PHE A 346 -9.81 19.73 -3.76
C PHE A 346 -8.94 20.44 -4.81
N ASP A 347 -8.06 21.32 -4.34
CA ASP A 347 -6.98 21.92 -5.10
C ASP A 347 -5.78 20.97 -5.22
N ILE A 348 -4.84 21.32 -6.10
CA ILE A 348 -3.62 20.54 -6.33
C ILE A 348 -2.39 21.42 -6.16
N PHE A 349 -1.41 20.96 -5.38
CA PHE A 349 -0.09 21.55 -5.30
C PHE A 349 0.95 20.59 -5.87
N ALA A 350 1.63 21.01 -6.93
CA ALA A 350 2.65 20.23 -7.61
C ALA A 350 3.72 21.16 -8.18
N CYS A 351 4.98 20.73 -8.20
CA CYS A 351 6.10 21.50 -8.73
C CYS A 351 6.26 22.93 -8.16
N ASN A 352 5.81 23.15 -6.91
CA ASN A 352 5.71 24.47 -6.27
C ASN A 352 4.76 25.46 -6.98
N VAL A 353 3.73 24.94 -7.65
CA VAL A 353 2.62 25.70 -8.22
C VAL A 353 1.31 25.19 -7.63
N LEU A 354 0.45 26.12 -7.22
CA LEU A 354 -0.90 25.82 -6.75
C LEU A 354 -1.89 25.92 -7.92
N LEU A 355 -2.64 24.87 -8.12
CA LEU A 355 -3.71 24.72 -9.11
C LEU A 355 -5.03 24.76 -8.37
N ILE A 356 -5.79 25.83 -8.57
CA ILE A 356 -7.10 26.09 -7.97
C ILE A 356 -8.19 25.44 -8.79
N ASN A 357 -8.96 24.56 -8.19
CA ASN A 357 -10.12 23.89 -8.78
C ASN A 357 -11.35 24.83 -8.74
N ASP A 358 -12.38 24.51 -9.52
CA ASP A 358 -13.65 25.25 -9.55
C ASP A 358 -14.84 24.39 -9.10
N GLY A 359 -14.54 23.31 -8.39
CA GLY A 359 -15.45 22.26 -7.94
C GLY A 359 -15.96 21.34 -9.05
N SER A 360 -15.54 21.57 -10.31
CA SER A 360 -15.94 20.76 -11.47
C SER A 360 -14.75 20.10 -12.16
N GLY A 361 -13.58 20.09 -11.51
CA GLY A 361 -12.34 19.54 -12.05
C GLY A 361 -11.71 20.41 -13.13
N ASN A 362 -11.94 21.74 -13.13
CA ASN A 362 -11.17 22.67 -13.96
C ASN A 362 -10.16 23.43 -13.10
N PHE A 363 -8.89 23.30 -13.45
CA PHE A 363 -7.80 23.81 -12.64
C PHE A 363 -7.15 25.05 -13.27
N THR A 364 -6.94 26.09 -12.47
CA THR A 364 -6.27 27.32 -12.87
C THR A 364 -5.08 27.62 -11.97
N ILE A 365 -4.00 28.15 -12.54
CA ILE A 365 -2.81 28.49 -11.75
C ILE A 365 -3.13 29.64 -10.80
N HIS A 366 -2.86 29.47 -9.51
CA HIS A 366 -3.03 30.51 -8.51
C HIS A 366 -2.18 31.75 -8.85
N PRO A 367 -2.72 32.99 -8.77
CA PRO A 367 -2.04 34.19 -9.24
C PRO A 367 -0.75 34.54 -8.46
N TYR A 368 -0.66 34.14 -7.19
CA TYR A 368 0.54 34.32 -6.37
C TYR A 368 1.47 33.09 -6.39
N ILE A 369 1.00 31.93 -5.90
CA ILE A 369 1.74 30.66 -5.89
C ILE A 369 1.82 30.03 -7.29
N ASN A 370 2.66 30.61 -8.14
CA ASN A 370 2.93 30.17 -9.51
C ASN A 370 4.44 30.04 -9.79
N PHE A 371 4.79 29.74 -11.05
CA PHE A 371 6.18 29.59 -11.47
C PHE A 371 7.06 30.83 -11.21
N ASN A 372 6.51 32.05 -11.30
CA ASN A 372 7.27 33.26 -10.98
C ASN A 372 7.58 33.36 -9.48
N TRP A 373 6.64 32.98 -8.61
CA TRP A 373 6.88 32.90 -7.17
C TRP A 373 7.93 31.85 -6.84
N GLN A 374 7.78 30.65 -7.40
CA GLN A 374 8.72 29.55 -7.24
C GLN A 374 10.15 29.96 -7.65
N SER A 375 10.31 30.54 -8.84
CA SER A 375 11.62 30.90 -9.41
C SER A 375 12.25 32.11 -8.72
N SER A 376 11.46 33.13 -8.37
CA SER A 376 11.95 34.33 -7.67
C SER A 376 12.45 34.01 -6.26
N ASN A 377 11.84 33.02 -5.60
CA ASN A 377 12.29 32.54 -4.30
C ASN A 377 13.39 31.45 -4.39
N ARG A 378 13.73 30.99 -5.61
CA ARG A 378 14.73 29.94 -5.85
C ARG A 378 14.42 28.65 -5.10
N TYR A 379 13.16 28.26 -4.98
CA TYR A 379 12.79 27.02 -4.29
C TYR A 379 13.11 25.76 -5.12
N GLY A 380 13.13 25.88 -6.46
CA GLY A 380 13.14 24.69 -7.33
C GLY A 380 11.79 23.98 -7.32
N ASN A 381 11.72 22.83 -7.97
CA ASN A 381 10.64 21.88 -7.77
C ASN A 381 10.84 21.25 -6.38
N PRO A 382 9.81 20.95 -5.59
CA PRO A 382 10.04 20.24 -4.33
C PRO A 382 10.18 18.73 -4.60
N MET A 383 10.82 18.01 -3.67
CA MET A 383 10.89 16.55 -3.68
C MET A 383 9.59 15.92 -3.20
N SER A 384 8.94 16.55 -2.23
CA SER A 384 7.63 16.15 -1.71
C SER A 384 6.89 17.38 -1.19
N SER A 385 5.57 17.26 -1.12
CA SER A 385 4.67 18.29 -0.61
C SER A 385 3.46 17.67 0.09
N LEU A 386 2.77 18.49 0.88
CA LEU A 386 1.47 18.20 1.49
C LEU A 386 0.60 19.48 1.43
N VAL A 387 -0.71 19.29 1.35
CA VAL A 387 -1.73 20.32 1.56
C VAL A 387 -2.61 19.80 2.70
N VAL A 388 -2.49 20.39 3.89
CA VAL A 388 -3.17 19.88 5.09
C VAL A 388 -3.35 20.97 6.15
N ASP A 389 -4.53 21.05 6.76
CA ASP A 389 -4.83 21.91 7.90
C ASP A 389 -4.07 21.43 9.16
N LEU A 390 -3.00 22.13 9.51
CA LEU A 390 -2.15 21.89 10.66
C LEU A 390 -2.61 22.68 11.89
N ASN A 391 -3.35 23.77 11.72
CA ASN A 391 -3.71 24.68 12.81
C ASN A 391 -5.21 24.64 13.19
N ASN A 392 -5.99 23.82 12.47
CA ASN A 392 -7.42 23.62 12.58
C ASN A 392 -8.26 24.89 12.30
N ASP A 393 -7.83 25.74 11.37
CA ASP A 393 -8.55 26.97 10.99
C ASP A 393 -9.44 26.85 9.74
N GLY A 394 -9.42 25.68 9.09
CA GLY A 394 -10.21 25.39 7.90
C GLY A 394 -9.57 25.82 6.58
N PHE A 395 -8.29 26.21 6.58
CA PHE A 395 -7.49 26.40 5.38
C PHE A 395 -6.29 25.44 5.40
N ASP A 396 -6.16 24.61 4.38
CA ASP A 396 -5.07 23.65 4.33
C ASP A 396 -3.71 24.32 4.05
N GLU A 397 -2.72 24.09 4.91
CA GLU A 397 -1.37 24.62 4.74
C GLU A 397 -0.61 23.96 3.59
N LEU A 398 0.16 24.77 2.85
CA LEU A 398 1.14 24.25 1.88
C LEU A 398 2.46 23.92 2.59
N ILE A 399 2.83 22.64 2.57
CA ILE A 399 4.09 22.13 3.11
C ILE A 399 4.92 21.59 1.95
N PHE A 400 6.19 21.97 1.84
CA PHE A 400 7.06 21.44 0.78
C PHE A 400 8.52 21.34 1.19
N TRP A 401 9.18 20.28 0.72
CA TRP A 401 10.60 20.03 0.92
C TRP A 401 11.38 20.22 -0.39
N ASN A 402 12.37 21.09 -0.38
CA ASN A 402 13.20 21.43 -1.53
C ASN A 402 14.23 20.32 -1.84
N PHE A 403 14.78 20.33 -3.06
CA PHE A 403 15.84 19.40 -3.45
C PHE A 403 17.09 19.48 -2.56
N ASP A 404 17.79 18.34 -2.47
CA ASP A 404 19.17 18.24 -2.03
C ASP A 404 20.13 19.01 -2.97
N ASN A 405 21.38 19.21 -2.54
CA ASN A 405 22.46 19.76 -3.37
C ASN A 405 22.17 21.11 -4.07
N ARG A 406 21.31 21.94 -3.48
CA ARG A 406 20.81 23.20 -4.07
C ARG A 406 21.72 24.42 -3.82
N ALA A 407 22.72 24.31 -2.94
CA ALA A 407 23.58 25.43 -2.51
C ALA A 407 24.27 26.23 -3.64
N HIS A 408 24.41 25.66 -4.84
CA HIS A 408 25.03 26.33 -5.98
C HIS A 408 24.08 27.27 -6.75
N TRP A 409 22.76 27.15 -6.56
CA TRP A 409 21.74 27.98 -7.22
C TRP A 409 20.66 28.54 -6.28
N SER A 410 20.54 28.03 -5.05
CA SER A 410 19.55 28.45 -4.06
C SER A 410 20.16 28.62 -2.66
N ASP A 411 19.61 29.57 -1.90
CA ASP A 411 19.81 29.77 -0.47
C ASP A 411 18.58 29.41 0.38
N ALA A 412 17.60 28.72 -0.22
CA ALA A 412 16.43 28.22 0.48
C ALA A 412 16.81 27.13 1.50
N ASP A 413 16.07 27.08 2.60
CA ASP A 413 16.13 26.01 3.59
C ASP A 413 15.64 24.68 2.99
N GLU A 414 15.72 23.60 3.77
CA GLU A 414 15.29 22.27 3.34
C GLU A 414 13.81 22.20 2.96
N GLY A 415 12.99 23.10 3.50
CA GLY A 415 11.57 23.17 3.18
C GLY A 415 10.84 24.18 4.06
N TYR A 416 9.58 24.42 3.73
CA TYR A 416 8.74 25.42 4.38
C TYR A 416 7.31 24.92 4.58
N ILE A 417 6.65 25.51 5.58
CA ILE A 417 5.20 25.56 5.72
C ILE A 417 4.78 26.99 5.38
N LEU A 418 3.80 27.15 4.49
CA LEU A 418 3.04 28.38 4.36
C LEU A 418 1.81 28.23 5.26
N MET A 419 1.92 28.76 6.47
CA MET A 419 0.92 28.69 7.53
C MET A 419 -0.18 29.71 7.30
N SER A 420 -1.42 29.25 7.21
CA SER A 420 -2.57 30.13 7.04
C SER A 420 -2.77 31.04 8.27
N ASN A 421 -3.64 32.02 8.11
CA ASN A 421 -3.95 33.02 9.14
C ASN A 421 -5.46 33.25 9.26
N GLU A 422 -6.23 32.15 9.18
CA GLU A 422 -7.70 32.11 9.17
C GLU A 422 -8.31 32.82 7.93
N THR A 423 -7.53 32.95 6.85
CA THR A 423 -8.00 33.55 5.59
C THR A 423 -7.40 32.87 4.36
N ALA A 424 -8.16 32.80 3.26
CA ALA A 424 -7.71 32.34 1.95
C ALA A 424 -6.61 33.22 1.30
N ASN A 425 -6.21 34.33 1.92
CA ASN A 425 -5.21 35.23 1.35
C ASN A 425 -3.78 34.69 1.58
N ILE A 426 -3.38 33.74 0.73
CA ILE A 426 -2.08 33.05 0.81
C ILE A 426 -0.88 34.02 0.82
N GLU A 427 -1.00 35.20 0.20
CA GLU A 427 0.06 36.23 0.23
C GLU A 427 0.41 36.73 1.64
N ALA A 428 -0.55 36.64 2.57
CA ALA A 428 -0.41 37.06 3.95
C ALA A 428 -0.06 35.91 4.92
N TRP A 429 0.08 34.68 4.40
CA TRP A 429 0.41 33.50 5.19
C TRP A 429 1.83 33.58 5.75
N ASN A 430 2.03 32.99 6.92
CA ASN A 430 3.30 33.00 7.60
C ASN A 430 4.19 31.88 7.06
N LYS A 431 5.41 32.21 6.63
CA LYS A 431 6.39 31.20 6.23
C LYS A 431 7.16 30.68 7.44
N ILE A 432 7.12 29.36 7.66
CA ILE A 432 7.81 28.65 8.74
C ILE A 432 8.80 27.67 8.13
N THR A 433 10.07 27.69 8.56
CA THR A 433 11.09 26.73 8.11
C THR A 433 10.86 25.35 8.74
N LEU A 434 10.95 24.29 7.93
CA LEU A 434 10.85 22.91 8.38
C LEU A 434 12.14 22.43 9.08
N PRO A 435 12.05 21.45 10.01
CA PRO A 435 13.23 20.80 10.58
C PRO A 435 14.11 20.14 9.50
N THR A 436 15.44 20.22 9.66
CA THR A 436 16.40 19.56 8.78
C THR A 436 16.32 18.03 8.95
N GLY A 437 16.46 17.29 7.85
CA GLY A 437 16.56 15.84 7.85
C GLY A 437 17.85 15.29 8.51
N PRO A 438 17.93 13.95 8.65
CA PRO A 438 18.94 13.27 9.46
C PRO A 438 20.36 13.31 8.88
N PHE A 439 20.54 13.63 7.59
CA PHE A 439 21.83 13.55 6.91
C PHE A 439 22.57 14.88 6.84
N GLY A 440 22.05 15.89 7.54
CA GLY A 440 22.56 17.27 7.49
C GLY A 440 21.98 18.04 6.31
N GLU A 441 22.03 19.36 6.39
CA GLU A 441 21.51 20.24 5.35
C GLU A 441 22.12 19.92 3.98
N GLN A 442 21.34 20.05 2.90
CA GLN A 442 21.72 19.77 1.51
C GLN A 442 21.87 18.30 1.13
N HIS A 443 21.74 17.35 2.06
CA HIS A 443 22.02 15.92 1.83
C HIS A 443 20.78 15.02 1.98
N ASN A 444 19.60 15.61 2.13
CA ASN A 444 18.34 14.90 2.31
C ASN A 444 17.50 14.95 1.04
N LYS A 445 17.17 13.77 0.50
CA LYS A 445 16.16 13.59 -0.53
C LYS A 445 14.83 13.23 0.14
N TYR A 446 13.97 14.22 0.36
CA TYR A 446 12.65 14.05 0.99
C TYR A 446 11.66 13.40 0.02
N ASN A 447 11.78 12.10 -0.17
CA ASN A 447 11.15 11.37 -1.27
C ASN A 447 9.61 11.48 -1.25
N HIS A 448 8.97 11.26 -0.10
CA HIS A 448 7.50 11.31 0.05
C HIS A 448 7.11 11.68 1.47
N ALA A 449 5.94 12.28 1.66
CA ALA A 449 5.42 12.61 2.98
C ALA A 449 3.96 12.17 3.12
N ALA A 450 3.49 12.03 4.36
CA ALA A 450 2.09 11.79 4.68
C ALA A 450 1.75 12.47 6.02
N SER A 451 0.49 12.88 6.21
CA SER A 451 0.02 13.54 7.43
C SER A 451 -1.14 12.79 8.09
N GLY A 452 -1.17 12.84 9.41
CA GLY A 452 -2.17 12.18 10.25
C GLY A 452 -1.98 12.55 11.71
N ASP A 453 -3.01 12.44 12.54
CA ASP A 453 -2.87 12.65 13.98
C ASP A 453 -2.28 11.36 14.60
N PHE A 454 -0.99 11.36 14.94
CA PHE A 454 -0.32 10.15 15.42
C PHE A 454 -0.53 9.91 16.91
N ASN A 455 -0.79 10.97 17.67
CA ASN A 455 -0.79 10.96 19.13
C ASN A 455 -2.19 11.23 19.74
N ASN A 456 -3.20 11.40 18.88
CA ASN A 456 -4.60 11.70 19.20
C ASN A 456 -4.80 13.03 19.96
N ASP A 457 -4.00 14.05 19.67
CA ASP A 457 -4.13 15.38 20.27
C ASP A 457 -5.04 16.34 19.48
N GLY A 458 -5.54 15.89 18.33
CA GLY A 458 -6.45 16.64 17.45
C GLY A 458 -5.74 17.50 16.40
N PHE A 459 -4.40 17.48 16.33
CA PHE A 459 -3.64 18.18 15.30
C PHE A 459 -2.98 17.19 14.36
N LYS A 460 -2.79 17.59 13.10
CA LYS A 460 -2.11 16.75 12.11
C LYS A 460 -0.60 16.79 12.32
N ASP A 461 -0.01 15.62 12.50
CA ASP A 461 1.42 15.37 12.47
C ASP A 461 1.86 14.98 11.06
N VAL A 462 3.18 14.87 10.84
CA VAL A 462 3.76 14.54 9.55
C VAL A 462 4.84 13.47 9.69
N VAL A 463 4.85 12.52 8.78
CA VAL A 463 6.00 11.65 8.53
C VAL A 463 6.56 11.94 7.14
N VAL A 464 7.88 12.07 7.01
CA VAL A 464 8.56 12.24 5.73
C VAL A 464 9.63 11.17 5.53
N ALA A 465 9.57 10.49 4.38
CA ALA A 465 10.57 9.53 3.93
C ALA A 465 11.77 10.28 3.35
N ILE A 466 12.96 9.95 3.84
CA ILE A 466 14.21 10.62 3.50
C ILE A 466 15.24 9.57 3.09
N THR A 467 15.92 9.85 1.99
CA THR A 467 17.10 9.11 1.55
C THR A 467 18.29 10.03 1.33
N ARG A 468 19.49 9.46 1.22
CA ARG A 468 20.71 10.25 1.01
C ARG A 468 20.85 10.68 -0.44
N ASP A 469 21.49 11.82 -0.62
CA ASP A 469 22.09 12.19 -1.90
C ASP A 469 23.34 11.35 -2.22
N LEU A 470 24.15 11.07 -1.20
CA LEU A 470 25.39 10.33 -1.30
C LEU A 470 25.56 9.39 -0.09
N PRO A 471 25.69 8.07 -0.29
CA PRO A 471 25.49 7.35 -1.55
C PRO A 471 24.07 7.51 -2.12
N TYR A 472 23.97 7.43 -3.45
CA TYR A 472 22.77 7.81 -4.21
C TYR A 472 21.55 6.97 -3.81
N TYR A 473 20.54 7.63 -3.23
CA TYR A 473 19.28 7.01 -2.78
C TYR A 473 19.49 5.87 -1.77
N GLU A 474 20.58 5.90 -1.01
CA GLU A 474 20.88 4.88 -0.01
C GLU A 474 20.37 5.30 1.39
N GLY A 475 19.56 4.41 1.98
CA GLY A 475 18.86 4.62 3.24
C GLY A 475 17.39 4.99 3.04
N ALA A 476 16.49 4.32 3.76
CA ALA A 476 15.07 4.62 3.80
C ALA A 476 14.69 5.03 5.22
N TYR A 477 14.98 6.29 5.57
CA TYR A 477 14.70 6.88 6.87
C TYR A 477 13.30 7.50 6.87
N LEU A 478 12.62 7.47 8.01
CA LEU A 478 11.34 8.13 8.25
C LEU A 478 11.54 9.14 9.37
N GLN A 479 11.40 10.43 9.05
CA GLN A 479 11.40 11.50 10.04
C GLN A 479 9.97 11.73 10.51
N VAL A 480 9.75 11.67 11.82
CA VAL A 480 8.45 11.88 12.48
C VAL A 480 8.44 13.29 13.07
N LEU A 481 7.58 14.13 12.52
CA LEU A 481 7.40 15.52 12.91
C LEU A 481 6.06 15.68 13.62
N ILE A 482 6.08 16.10 14.87
CA ILE A 482 4.89 16.29 15.70
C ILE A 482 4.49 17.75 15.71
N ASN A 483 3.20 18.00 15.59
CA ASN A 483 2.62 19.32 15.69
C ASN A 483 2.60 19.80 17.14
N ASP A 484 3.03 21.04 17.40
CA ASP A 484 3.01 21.61 18.75
C ASP A 484 1.65 22.22 19.17
N GLY A 485 0.63 22.01 18.34
CA GLY A 485 -0.73 22.56 18.49
C GLY A 485 -0.91 23.96 17.92
N THR A 486 0.14 24.53 17.29
CA THR A 486 0.08 25.81 16.57
C THR A 486 0.28 25.66 15.06
N GLY A 487 0.38 24.42 14.58
CA GLY A 487 0.75 24.08 13.21
C GLY A 487 2.25 24.00 12.97
N LYS A 488 3.08 24.32 13.98
CA LYS A 488 4.53 24.17 13.85
C LYS A 488 4.92 22.71 14.08
N LEU A 489 5.70 22.18 13.15
CA LEU A 489 6.21 20.81 13.18
C LEU A 489 7.58 20.71 13.90
N ILE A 490 7.69 19.79 14.84
CA ILE A 490 8.89 19.52 15.66
C ILE A 490 9.38 18.09 15.38
N ASP A 491 10.67 17.94 15.05
CA ASP A 491 11.25 16.61 14.88
C ASP A 491 11.38 15.87 16.23
N GLU A 492 10.55 14.83 16.40
CA GLU A 492 10.56 13.94 17.56
C GLU A 492 10.96 12.51 17.19
N THR A 493 11.59 12.32 16.02
CA THR A 493 11.93 10.98 15.50
C THR A 493 12.75 10.16 16.49
N SER A 494 13.72 10.76 17.17
CA SER A 494 14.56 10.05 18.15
C SER A 494 13.80 9.56 19.38
N LEU A 495 12.65 10.16 19.70
CA LEU A 495 11.80 9.77 20.82
C LEU A 495 10.76 8.73 20.40
N ARG A 496 10.27 8.85 19.16
CA ARG A 496 9.08 8.13 18.67
C ARG A 496 9.39 6.99 17.73
N PHE A 497 10.50 7.07 17.00
CA PHE A 497 10.87 6.04 16.04
C PHE A 497 12.40 5.93 15.84
N SER A 498 13.10 5.59 16.93
CA SER A 498 14.57 5.54 16.94
C SER A 498 15.16 4.34 16.20
N GLU A 499 14.47 3.19 16.20
CA GLU A 499 14.97 1.93 15.65
C GLU A 499 14.47 1.70 14.22
N GLN A 500 15.23 2.21 13.25
CA GLN A 500 14.90 2.14 11.83
C GLN A 500 15.94 1.33 11.04
N VAL A 501 15.66 0.04 10.87
CA VAL A 501 16.59 -0.94 10.27
C VAL A 501 16.96 -0.67 8.81
N ARG A 502 16.19 0.16 8.11
CA ARG A 502 16.40 0.48 6.68
C ARG A 502 17.20 1.77 6.45
N THR A 503 17.63 2.46 7.51
CA THR A 503 18.31 3.77 7.44
C THR A 503 19.63 3.75 6.68
N ASP A 504 20.38 2.66 6.72
CA ASP A 504 21.76 2.68 6.24
C ASP A 504 21.89 2.34 4.75
N THR A 505 21.33 1.21 4.32
CA THR A 505 21.66 0.61 3.01
C THR A 505 20.47 0.28 2.11
N HIS A 506 19.25 0.56 2.57
CA HIS A 506 18.03 0.24 1.82
C HIS A 506 17.69 1.34 0.83
N HIS A 507 17.36 1.01 -0.41
CA HIS A 507 16.96 2.03 -1.38
C HIS A 507 15.69 2.78 -0.95
N GLY A 508 15.78 4.12 -0.92
CA GLY A 508 14.78 4.96 -0.26
C GLY A 508 13.69 5.57 -1.14
N GLU A 509 13.67 5.27 -2.45
CA GLU A 509 12.56 5.72 -3.31
C GLU A 509 11.29 4.90 -3.02
N GLY A 510 10.17 5.59 -2.76
CA GLY A 510 8.92 4.94 -2.42
C GLY A 510 7.77 5.87 -2.06
N ASN A 511 6.69 5.28 -1.56
CA ASN A 511 5.52 5.96 -1.02
C ASN A 511 5.40 5.66 0.47
N VAL A 512 4.88 6.64 1.21
CA VAL A 512 4.47 6.47 2.60
C VAL A 512 2.96 6.58 2.67
N TYR A 513 2.34 5.62 3.35
CA TYR A 513 0.91 5.58 3.62
C TYR A 513 0.69 5.57 5.13
N LEU A 514 -0.45 6.12 5.55
CA LEU A 514 -0.90 6.11 6.93
C LEU A 514 -2.22 5.37 7.01
N ARG A 515 -2.22 4.19 7.63
CA ARG A 515 -3.40 3.32 7.76
C ARG A 515 -3.30 2.55 9.05
N ASP A 516 -4.45 2.27 9.67
CA ASP A 516 -4.55 1.36 10.81
C ASP A 516 -4.41 -0.08 10.31
N MET A 517 -3.17 -0.61 10.30
CA MET A 517 -2.85 -1.90 9.67
C MET A 517 -3.34 -3.08 10.51
N ASN A 518 -3.35 -2.92 11.83
CA ASN A 518 -3.74 -3.97 12.78
C ASN A 518 -5.15 -3.78 13.37
N LEU A 519 -5.88 -2.76 12.91
CA LEU A 519 -7.24 -2.40 13.34
C LEU A 519 -7.37 -2.11 14.84
N ASP A 520 -6.33 -1.52 15.44
CA ASP A 520 -6.33 -1.14 16.86
C ASP A 520 -6.84 0.28 17.13
N GLY A 521 -7.16 1.02 16.08
CA GLY A 521 -7.67 2.40 16.12
C GLY A 521 -6.58 3.46 16.02
N HIS A 522 -5.34 3.10 15.68
CA HIS A 522 -4.22 4.03 15.56
C HIS A 522 -3.64 4.03 14.15
N LEU A 523 -3.22 5.21 13.67
CA LEU A 523 -2.58 5.30 12.36
C LEU A 523 -1.16 4.74 12.43
N ASP A 524 -0.90 3.69 11.65
CA ASP A 524 0.42 3.11 11.44
C ASP A 524 1.10 3.70 10.21
N ILE A 525 2.42 3.54 10.12
CA ILE A 525 3.19 3.94 8.94
C ILE A 525 3.47 2.72 8.07
N ILE A 526 3.12 2.81 6.78
CA ILE A 526 3.50 1.85 5.76
C ILE A 526 4.43 2.56 4.78
N HIS A 527 5.68 2.15 4.71
CA HIS A 527 6.66 2.75 3.80
C HIS A 527 7.05 1.73 2.73
N SER A 528 6.48 1.91 1.54
CA SER A 528 6.63 1.06 0.36
C SER A 528 7.71 1.59 -0.57
N THR A 529 8.90 0.99 -0.53
CA THR A 529 10.04 1.34 -1.38
C THR A 529 10.25 0.28 -2.46
N ARG A 530 11.49 0.03 -2.88
CA ARG A 530 11.93 -1.12 -3.69
C ARG A 530 13.41 -1.31 -3.45
N ASP A 531 13.84 -2.51 -3.06
CA ASP A 531 15.25 -2.75 -2.76
C ASP A 531 15.75 -4.11 -3.24
N TYR A 532 17.04 -4.16 -3.53
CA TYR A 532 17.71 -5.31 -4.10
C TYR A 532 18.95 -5.70 -3.33
N GLN A 533 19.24 -5.23 -2.12
CA GLN A 533 20.56 -5.50 -1.53
C GLN A 533 20.55 -5.61 -0.01
N SER A 534 19.69 -4.86 0.66
CA SER A 534 19.69 -4.69 2.12
C SER A 534 19.26 -5.94 2.91
N GLY A 535 18.56 -6.88 2.27
CA GLY A 535 17.96 -8.03 2.97
C GLY A 535 16.64 -7.71 3.68
N HIS A 536 16.05 -6.55 3.37
CA HIS A 536 14.75 -6.11 3.89
C HIS A 536 13.68 -6.06 2.80
N HIS A 537 12.44 -6.25 3.20
CA HIS A 537 11.28 -5.99 2.33
C HIS A 537 11.22 -4.50 1.97
N GLY A 538 10.86 -4.22 0.72
CA GLY A 538 10.49 -2.88 0.29
C GLY A 538 9.15 -2.44 0.89
N ALA A 539 8.25 -3.39 1.19
CA ALA A 539 7.12 -3.17 2.08
C ALA A 539 7.59 -3.20 3.55
N HIS A 540 7.25 -2.17 4.32
CA HIS A 540 7.60 -2.08 5.73
C HIS A 540 6.46 -1.42 6.50
N ILE A 541 6.13 -1.99 7.66
CA ILE A 541 5.04 -1.56 8.54
C ILE A 541 5.67 -1.16 9.87
N ALA A 542 5.32 0.01 10.38
CA ALA A 542 5.66 0.46 11.72
C ALA A 542 4.36 0.77 12.49
N LEU A 543 4.09 -0.03 13.53
CA LEU A 543 2.88 0.05 14.32
C LEU A 543 2.96 1.18 15.34
N ASN A 544 1.89 1.93 15.48
CA ASN A 544 1.72 3.01 16.44
C ASN A 544 1.09 2.50 17.74
N ASP A 545 1.59 2.93 18.90
CA ASP A 545 1.01 2.58 20.21
C ASP A 545 -0.17 3.49 20.63
N GLY A 546 -0.62 4.37 19.74
CA GLY A 546 -1.68 5.35 19.96
C GLY A 546 -1.23 6.65 20.63
N LEU A 547 0.04 6.73 21.05
CA LEU A 547 0.67 7.94 21.54
C LEU A 547 1.67 8.51 20.54
N GLY A 548 1.76 7.95 19.34
CA GLY A 548 2.71 8.32 18.30
C GLY A 548 4.09 7.72 18.52
N ASN A 549 4.23 6.60 19.24
CA ASN A 549 5.48 5.83 19.27
C ASN A 549 5.37 4.65 18.31
N PHE A 550 6.31 4.57 17.37
CA PHE A 550 6.29 3.61 16.29
C PHE A 550 7.29 2.48 16.51
N THR A 551 6.85 1.24 16.28
CA THR A 551 7.70 0.05 16.31
C THR A 551 7.62 -0.69 14.99
N SER A 552 8.78 -0.91 14.34
CA SER A 552 8.85 -1.69 13.12
C SER A 552 8.41 -3.14 13.35
N VAL A 553 7.47 -3.61 12.52
CA VAL A 553 7.15 -5.03 12.40
C VAL A 553 8.38 -5.79 11.94
N ARG A 554 8.61 -6.98 12.49
CA ARG A 554 9.78 -7.80 12.12
C ARG A 554 9.70 -8.19 10.65
N ASN A 555 10.84 -8.13 9.95
CA ASN A 555 10.96 -8.51 8.54
C ASN A 555 10.36 -9.91 8.23
N SER A 556 10.46 -10.87 9.16
CA SER A 556 9.95 -12.24 9.01
C SER A 556 8.42 -12.38 9.08
N VAL A 557 7.69 -11.33 9.43
CA VAL A 557 6.21 -11.34 9.43
C VAL A 557 5.69 -11.32 7.99
N LEU A 558 6.40 -10.65 7.09
CA LEU A 558 6.07 -10.61 5.67
C LEU A 558 6.66 -11.85 4.95
N PRO A 559 5.92 -12.48 4.03
CA PRO A 559 6.45 -13.59 3.22
C PRO A 559 7.40 -13.07 2.16
N LEU A 560 8.15 -13.99 1.54
CA LEU A 560 8.91 -13.67 0.34
C LEU A 560 7.97 -13.46 -0.85
N ARG A 561 8.40 -12.65 -1.82
CA ARG A 561 7.67 -12.47 -3.08
C ARG A 561 7.68 -13.76 -3.90
N PRO A 562 6.67 -13.98 -4.75
CA PRO A 562 6.69 -15.04 -5.75
C PRO A 562 7.78 -14.80 -6.80
N VAL A 563 8.59 -15.83 -7.04
CA VAL A 563 9.63 -15.84 -8.08
C VAL A 563 9.46 -17.01 -9.04
N ARG A 564 9.75 -16.74 -10.31
CA ARG A 564 9.78 -17.79 -11.35
C ARG A 564 10.92 -18.78 -11.14
N SER A 565 12.03 -18.36 -10.53
CA SER A 565 13.13 -19.26 -10.19
C SER A 565 13.68 -19.02 -8.78
N THR A 566 13.87 -20.10 -8.02
CA THR A 566 14.53 -20.08 -6.71
C THR A 566 16.00 -19.66 -6.76
N SER A 567 16.62 -19.65 -7.94
CA SER A 567 17.96 -19.09 -8.18
C SER A 567 18.00 -17.55 -8.15
N THR A 568 16.84 -16.89 -8.07
CA THR A 568 16.75 -15.44 -7.96
C THR A 568 17.34 -14.96 -6.65
N ASN A 569 18.35 -14.09 -6.72
CA ASN A 569 19.09 -13.60 -5.54
C ASN A 569 18.19 -12.81 -4.57
N TYR A 570 17.20 -12.07 -5.07
CA TYR A 570 16.36 -11.19 -4.26
C TYR A 570 14.90 -11.64 -4.27
N ARG A 571 14.44 -12.11 -3.11
CA ARG A 571 13.11 -12.70 -2.92
C ARG A 571 12.26 -11.92 -1.92
N TYR A 572 12.74 -10.79 -1.42
CA TYR A 572 11.93 -9.90 -0.59
C TYR A 572 10.84 -9.21 -1.43
N LEU A 573 9.76 -8.83 -0.75
CA LEU A 573 8.68 -8.02 -1.33
C LEU A 573 9.24 -6.71 -1.87
N MET A 574 8.75 -6.26 -3.02
CA MET A 574 9.21 -5.03 -3.64
C MET A 574 8.37 -3.84 -3.20
N LYS A 575 7.04 -3.92 -3.30
CA LYS A 575 6.10 -2.85 -2.91
C LYS A 575 5.10 -3.36 -1.86
N GLY A 576 4.39 -2.45 -1.21
CA GLY A 576 3.30 -2.75 -0.29
C GLY A 576 2.33 -1.58 -0.19
N LEU A 577 1.32 -1.55 -1.06
CA LEU A 577 0.18 -0.64 -0.93
C LEU A 577 -0.81 -1.24 0.09
N PRO A 578 -1.09 -0.60 1.23
CA PRO A 578 -2.11 -1.06 2.16
C PRO A 578 -3.51 -0.91 1.56
N ILE A 579 -4.33 -1.95 1.66
CA ILE A 579 -5.67 -1.99 1.09
C ILE A 579 -6.59 -2.88 1.92
N ASN A 580 -7.87 -2.57 1.96
CA ASN A 580 -8.90 -3.49 2.46
C ASN A 580 -9.45 -4.32 1.30
N ALA A 581 -8.96 -5.57 1.13
CA ALA A 581 -9.37 -6.37 -0.02
C ALA A 581 -10.67 -7.16 0.22
N ASP A 582 -11.03 -7.46 1.47
CA ASP A 582 -12.13 -8.39 1.76
C ASP A 582 -12.89 -8.19 3.08
N ASN A 583 -12.55 -7.17 3.87
CA ASN A 583 -13.07 -6.97 5.23
C ASN A 583 -12.83 -8.16 6.19
N GLU A 584 -11.77 -8.95 5.98
CA GLU A 584 -11.39 -10.06 6.84
C GLU A 584 -10.04 -9.83 7.53
N ALA A 585 -9.96 -10.23 8.80
CA ALA A 585 -8.80 -9.97 9.66
C ALA A 585 -8.41 -8.48 9.74
N CYS A 586 -7.34 -8.08 9.03
CA CYS A 586 -6.68 -6.79 9.09
C CYS A 586 -6.30 -6.35 7.67
N LEU A 587 -5.77 -5.14 7.49
CA LEU A 587 -5.45 -4.66 6.15
C LEU A 587 -4.46 -5.57 5.42
N ASP A 588 -4.73 -5.75 4.13
CA ASP A 588 -3.95 -6.48 3.15
C ASP A 588 -2.90 -5.57 2.51
N LEU A 589 -2.07 -6.15 1.63
CA LEU A 589 -1.16 -5.38 0.79
C LEU A 589 -1.30 -5.78 -0.68
N ILE A 590 -1.20 -4.80 -1.59
CA ILE A 590 -0.87 -5.08 -3.00
C ILE A 590 0.64 -4.98 -3.19
N SER A 591 1.20 -5.97 -3.89
CA SER A 591 2.61 -6.02 -4.21
C SER A 591 2.83 -6.48 -5.65
N VAL A 592 4.09 -6.41 -6.07
CA VAL A 592 4.52 -6.68 -7.43
C VAL A 592 5.56 -7.77 -7.46
N THR A 593 5.51 -8.61 -8.50
CA THR A 593 6.54 -9.60 -8.73
C THR A 593 7.84 -8.94 -9.08
N ASP A 594 7.81 -7.83 -9.81
CA ASP A 594 8.98 -7.13 -10.33
C ASP A 594 9.86 -8.06 -11.19
N VAL A 595 11.17 -7.80 -11.26
CA VAL A 595 12.13 -8.53 -12.10
C VAL A 595 12.11 -10.06 -11.92
N GLY A 596 12.31 -10.77 -13.04
CA GLY A 596 12.56 -12.22 -13.08
C GLY A 596 11.47 -13.09 -13.71
N TRP A 597 10.33 -12.52 -14.12
CA TRP A 597 9.20 -13.28 -14.67
C TRP A 597 9.14 -13.36 -16.21
N GLY A 598 9.88 -12.49 -16.91
CA GLY A 598 9.98 -12.49 -18.38
C GLY A 598 11.08 -13.40 -18.94
N ASP A 599 11.20 -13.38 -20.26
CA ASP A 599 12.42 -13.81 -20.97
C ASP A 599 13.19 -12.55 -21.36
N TRP A 600 14.35 -12.29 -20.74
CA TRP A 600 15.16 -11.09 -20.99
C TRP A 600 15.56 -10.89 -22.46
N ARG A 601 15.39 -11.91 -23.32
CA ARG A 601 15.58 -11.81 -24.77
C ARG A 601 14.35 -11.40 -25.56
N GLU A 602 13.18 -11.46 -24.97
CA GLU A 602 11.89 -11.21 -25.63
C GLU A 602 11.10 -10.12 -24.91
N ASP A 603 10.95 -10.21 -23.58
CA ASP A 603 10.13 -9.32 -22.76
C ASP A 603 10.61 -9.12 -21.30
N THR A 604 10.20 -8.01 -20.70
CA THR A 604 10.18 -7.84 -19.24
C THR A 604 8.74 -7.92 -18.76
N ARG A 605 8.53 -8.46 -17.55
CA ARG A 605 7.20 -8.69 -17.00
C ARG A 605 7.17 -8.31 -15.53
N ASN A 606 6.10 -7.62 -15.13
CA ASN A 606 5.80 -7.38 -13.73
C ASN A 606 4.33 -7.61 -13.48
N TYR A 607 4.04 -8.58 -12.62
CA TYR A 607 2.70 -9.00 -12.27
C TYR A 607 2.34 -8.51 -10.88
N LEU A 608 1.06 -8.22 -10.69
CA LEU A 608 0.50 -7.87 -9.39
C LEU A 608 0.04 -9.11 -8.64
N TYR A 609 0.07 -9.05 -7.32
CA TYR A 609 -0.52 -10.05 -6.43
C TYR A 609 -0.93 -9.38 -5.12
N SER A 610 -1.94 -9.94 -4.45
CA SER A 610 -2.32 -9.51 -3.11
C SER A 610 -1.56 -10.32 -2.06
N LEU A 611 -1.25 -9.70 -0.93
CA LEU A 611 -0.82 -10.35 0.29
C LEU A 611 -1.99 -10.29 1.26
N ILE A 612 -2.71 -11.41 1.33
CA ILE A 612 -3.86 -11.55 2.22
C ILE A 612 -3.37 -11.63 3.65
N ASN A 613 -3.89 -10.75 4.49
CA ASN A 613 -3.71 -10.80 5.93
C ASN A 613 -4.54 -11.96 6.50
N LYS A 614 -3.93 -12.81 7.31
CA LYS A 614 -4.57 -13.99 7.92
C LYS A 614 -4.82 -13.79 9.41
N ASP A 615 -4.07 -12.91 10.04
CA ASP A 615 -4.08 -12.66 11.49
C ASP A 615 -3.40 -11.31 11.78
N CYS A 616 -4.07 -10.49 12.58
CA CYS A 616 -3.61 -9.17 13.06
C CYS A 616 -2.49 -9.24 14.12
N ASN A 617 -2.17 -10.42 14.64
CA ASN A 617 -1.20 -10.59 15.72
C ASN A 617 0.26 -10.57 15.21
N TYR A 618 0.81 -9.38 14.95
CA TYR A 618 2.21 -9.21 14.54
C TYR A 618 2.94 -8.01 15.17
#